data_AF-A0ABD4TDS2-F1
#
_entry.id   AF-A0ABD4TDS2-F1
#
_cell.length_a   1.000
_cell.length_b   1.000
_cell.length_c   1.000
_cell.angle_alpha   90.00
_cell.angle_beta   90.00
_cell.angle_gamma   90.00
#
_symmetry.space_group_name_H-M   'P 1'
#
loop_
_entity.id
_entity.type
_entity.pdbx_description
1 polymer ?
#
loop_
_entity_poly.entity_id
_entity_poly.type
_entity_poly.pdbx_seq_one_letter_code
_entity_poly.pdbx_strand_id
1 'polypeptide(L)' 'MSWNQLVKNLQALGFEGPCRGGRHPFMVKGDLVLTIPNPHRSEISVDLLVRILRQADISREEWNRLAR' A
#
# COMPACT_ATOMS: atom_id res chain seq x y z
N MET A 1 3.32 5.45 9.94
CA MET A 1 4.22 5.02 8.84
C MET A 1 4.19 6.03 7.69
N SER A 2 5.30 6.21 6.96
CA SER A 2 5.34 7.12 5.80
C SER A 2 4.74 6.49 4.54
N TRP A 3 4.36 7.34 3.57
CA TRP A 3 3.91 6.89 2.25
C TRP A 3 4.95 6.03 1.52
N ASN A 4 6.23 6.41 1.59
CA ASN A 4 7.32 5.64 1.01
C ASN A 4 7.43 4.24 1.64
N GLN A 5 7.19 4.12 2.95
CA GLN A 5 7.20 2.82 3.63
C GLN A 5 6.04 1.94 3.18
N LEU A 6 4.84 2.50 3.01
CA LEU A 6 3.69 1.78 2.46
C LEU A 6 4.03 1.19 1.09
N VAL A 7 4.56 2.01 0.17
CA VAL A 7 4.91 1.58 -1.19
C VAL A 7 5.97 0.48 -1.17
N LYS A 8 7.05 0.64 -0.40
CA LYS A 8 8.11 -0.38 -0.29
C LYS A 8 7.59 -1.71 0.23
N ASN A 9 6.74 -1.68 1.26
CA ASN A 9 6.17 -2.89 1.83
C ASN A 9 5.22 -3.58 0.84
N LEU A 10 4.39 -2.82 0.11
CA LEU A 10 3.54 -3.38 -0.95
C LEU A 10 4.37 -3.99 -2.08
N GLN A 11 5.48 -3.36 -2.48
CA GLN A 11 6.43 -3.93 -3.45
C GLN A 11 7.02 -5.26 -2.96
N ALA A 12 7.40 -5.34 -1.67
CA ALA A 12 7.87 -6.58 -1.07
C ALA A 12 6.81 -7.70 -1.06
N LEU A 13 5.52 -7.36 -1.15
CA LEU A 13 4.40 -8.30 -1.27
C LEU A 13 4.01 -8.60 -2.72
N GLY A 14 4.82 -8.15 -3.68
CA GLY A 14 4.63 -8.41 -5.11
C GLY A 14 3.71 -7.43 -5.83
N PHE A 15 3.45 -6.24 -5.27
CA PHE A 15 2.78 -5.18 -6.01
C PHE A 15 3.76 -4.39 -6.89
N GLU A 16 3.36 -4.09 -8.10
CA GLU A 16 4.07 -3.25 -9.05
C GLU A 16 3.58 -1.79 -9.01
N GLY A 17 4.45 -0.85 -9.42
CA GLY A 17 4.17 0.58 -9.42
C GLY A 17 4.90 1.34 -8.28
N PRO A 18 4.40 2.51 -7.86
CA PRO A 18 3.06 3.05 -8.13
C PRO A 18 2.92 3.73 -9.49
N CYS A 19 1.84 3.39 -10.19
CA CYS A 19 1.40 4.04 -11.42
C CYS A 19 0.64 5.32 -11.10
N ARG A 20 0.88 6.38 -11.88
CA ARG A 20 0.19 7.67 -11.73
C ARG A 20 -0.81 7.83 -12.87
N GLY A 21 -2.09 7.62 -12.58
CA GLY A 21 -3.19 7.86 -13.51
C GLY A 21 -4.37 8.48 -12.77
N GLY A 22 -4.48 9.81 -12.76
CA GLY A 22 -5.56 10.54 -12.10
C GLY A 22 -5.21 11.10 -10.72
N ARG A 23 -6.21 11.22 -9.83
CA ARG A 23 -6.13 11.93 -8.54
C ARG A 23 -5.31 11.20 -7.48
N HIS A 24 -5.24 9.87 -7.53
CA HIS A 24 -4.51 9.01 -6.59
C HIS A 24 -3.65 8.00 -7.34
N PRO A 25 -2.43 7.68 -6.86
CA PRO A 25 -1.64 6.60 -7.44
C PRO A 25 -2.29 5.24 -7.17
N PHE A 26 -1.94 4.26 -7.98
CA PHE A 26 -2.34 2.87 -7.78
C PHE A 26 -1.16 1.92 -7.98
N MET A 27 -1.28 0.72 -7.45
CA MET A 27 -0.33 -0.39 -7.60
C MET A 27 -1.06 -1.64 -8.07
N VAL A 28 -0.37 -2.56 -8.74
CA VAL A 28 -1.00 -3.72 -9.39
C VAL A 28 -0.35 -5.02 -8.91
N LYS A 29 -1.13 -6.07 -8.67
CA LYS A 29 -0.65 -7.43 -8.39
C LYS A 29 -1.54 -8.43 -9.12
N GLY A 30 -1.08 -8.96 -10.26
CA GLY A 30 -1.93 -9.74 -11.16
C GLY A 30 -3.12 -8.91 -11.64
N ASP A 31 -4.33 -9.41 -11.43
CA ASP A 31 -5.58 -8.71 -11.82
C ASP A 31 -6.06 -7.69 -10.76
N LEU A 32 -5.39 -7.60 -9.61
CA LEU A 32 -5.76 -6.70 -8.52
C LEU A 32 -5.13 -5.30 -8.72
N VAL A 33 -5.98 -4.28 -8.78
CA VAL A 33 -5.58 -2.88 -8.79
C VAL A 33 -5.88 -2.22 -7.45
N LEU A 34 -4.84 -1.79 -6.74
CA LEU A 34 -4.93 -1.17 -5.43
C LEU A 34 -4.68 0.35 -5.53
N THR A 35 -5.71 1.16 -5.28
CA THR A 35 -5.53 2.61 -5.15
C THR A 35 -4.90 2.94 -3.80
N ILE A 36 -3.86 3.77 -3.78
CA ILE A 36 -3.14 4.19 -2.58
C ILE A 36 -3.26 5.71 -2.38
N PRO A 37 -3.09 6.22 -1.14
CA PRO A 37 -3.15 7.66 -0.87
C PRO A 37 -2.12 8.43 -1.69
N ASN A 38 -2.30 9.75 -1.81
CA ASN A 38 -1.28 10.59 -2.42
C ASN A 38 -0.04 10.70 -1.51
N PRO A 39 1.17 10.86 -2.08
CA PRO A 39 2.35 11.15 -1.30
C PRO A 39 2.14 12.44 -0.50
N HIS A 40 2.23 12.35 0.82
CA HIS A 40 2.21 13.49 1.73
C HIS A 40 3.24 13.30 2.84
N ARG A 41 3.56 14.39 3.56
CA ARG A 41 4.55 14.36 4.64
C ARG A 41 4.02 13.71 5.93
N SER A 42 2.70 13.66 6.10
CA SER A 42 2.07 13.05 7.28
C SER A 42 2.19 11.53 7.26
N GLU A 43 2.06 10.93 8.43
CA GLU A 43 1.95 9.49 8.54
C GLU A 43 0.59 8.98 8.03
N ILE A 44 0.59 7.77 7.49
CA ILE A 44 -0.61 6.99 7.22
C ILE A 44 -1.16 6.50 8.55
N SER A 45 -2.43 6.85 8.83
CA SER A 45 -3.13 6.39 10.03
C SER A 45 -3.33 4.88 10.00
N VAL A 46 -3.44 4.27 11.19
CA VAL A 46 -3.70 2.83 11.32
C VAL A 46 -5.01 2.45 10.62
N ASP A 47 -6.06 3.28 10.74
CA ASP A 47 -7.35 3.00 10.11
C ASP A 47 -7.26 3.00 8.58
N LEU A 48 -6.52 3.94 7.99
CA LEU A 48 -6.30 3.99 6.55
C LEU A 48 -5.48 2.78 6.08
N LEU A 49 -4.43 2.43 6.82
CA LEU A 49 -3.63 1.25 6.54
C LEU A 49 -4.50 -0.02 6.55
N VAL A 50 -5.32 -0.22 7.58
CA VAL A 50 -6.21 -1.39 7.69
C VAL A 50 -7.16 -1.48 6.49
N ARG A 51 -7.69 -0.36 6.01
CA ARG A 51 -8.56 -0.33 4.81
C ARG A 51 -7.79 -0.72 3.55
N ILE A 52 -6.56 -0.23 3.38
CA ILE A 52 -5.70 -0.57 2.24
C ILE A 52 -5.36 -2.06 2.26
N LEU A 53 -4.95 -2.62 3.39
CA LEU A 53 -4.60 -4.04 3.51
C LEU A 53 -5.80 -4.95 3.21
N ARG A 54 -7.01 -4.57 3.65
CA ARG A 54 -8.24 -5.30 3.33
C ARG A 54 -8.56 -5.27 1.83
N GLN A 55 -8.37 -4.14 1.15
CA GLN A 55 -8.55 -4.05 -0.30
C GLN A 55 -7.49 -4.84 -1.07
N ALA A 56 -6.31 -4.98 -0.48
CA ALA A 56 -5.18 -5.69 -1.05
C ALA A 56 -5.19 -7.21 -0.80
N ASP A 57 -6.18 -7.71 -0.04
CA ASP A 57 -6.25 -9.08 0.49
C ASP A 57 -4.96 -9.49 1.26
N ILE A 58 -4.38 -8.54 2.00
CA ILE A 58 -3.18 -8.77 2.82
C ILE A 58 -3.60 -8.95 4.28
N SER A 59 -3.19 -10.09 4.86
CA SER A 59 -3.38 -10.35 6.29
C SER A 59 -2.47 -9.48 7.16
N ARG A 60 -2.89 -9.22 8.40
CA ARG A 60 -2.06 -8.46 9.36
C ARG A 60 -0.74 -9.18 9.65
N GLU A 61 -0.77 -10.51 9.70
CA GLU A 61 0.37 -11.38 9.94
C GLU A 61 1.39 -11.26 8.81
N GLU A 62 0.92 -11.26 7.55
CA GLU A 62 1.77 -11.04 6.39
C GLU A 62 2.41 -9.66 6.39
N TRP A 63 1.62 -8.62 6.69
CA TRP A 63 2.14 -7.27 6.82
C TRP A 63 3.22 -7.15 7.90
N ASN A 64 3.00 -7.75 9.07
CA ASN A 64 3.92 -7.67 10.20
C ASN A 64 5.24 -8.40 9.95
N ARG A 65 5.29 -9.39 9.04
CA ARG A 65 6.55 -10.06 8.69
C ARG A 65 7.56 -9.13 8.01
N LEU A 66 7.10 -8.03 7.41
CA LEU A 66 7.93 -7.05 6.73
C LEU A 66 8.47 -5.96 7.66
N ALA A 67 7.83 -5.76 8.82
CA ALA A 67 8.11 -4.65 9.73
C ALA A 67 9.29 -4.93 10.69
N ARG A 68 10.31 -5.66 10.23
CA ARG A 68 11.53 -5.89 11.01
C ARG A 68 12.54 -4.76 10.86
#